data_AF-A0A1V6BP47-F1
#
_entry.id   AF-A0A1V6BP47-F1
#
_cell.length_a   1.000
_cell.length_b   1.000
_cell.length_c   1.000
_cell.angle_alpha   90.00
_cell.angle_beta   90.00
_cell.angle_gamma   90.00
#
_symmetry.space_group_name_H-M   'P 1'
#
loop_
_entity.id
_entity.type
_entity.pdbx_description
1 polymer ?
#
loop_
_entity_poly.entity_id
_entity_poly.type
_entity_poly.pdbx_seq_one_letter_code
_entity_poly.pdbx_strand_id
1 'polypeptide(L)'
;MKTISCPGCDRKMLITKLECPTCNIKIKGVFQSHRFGYLDKESLDFIETFILSRGNIKDIEKALGVSYPTVKTKLDKVITELERIKSLEEKNIQITSEV
;
A
#
# COMPACT_ATOMS: atom_id res chain seq x y z
N MET A 1 4.61 -0.01 -9.86
CA MET A 1 3.56 1.04 -9.80
C MET A 1 4.14 2.34 -9.24
N LYS A 2 3.68 3.52 -9.69
CA LYS A 2 4.13 4.83 -9.18
C LYS A 2 3.45 5.10 -7.83
N THR A 3 4.22 5.43 -6.80
CA THR A 3 3.72 5.82 -5.47
C THR A 3 2.97 7.15 -5.54
N ILE A 4 1.88 7.28 -4.78
CA ILE A 4 1.01 8.47 -4.72
C ILE A 4 1.62 9.47 -3.73
N SER A 5 2.70 10.14 -4.14
CA SER A 5 3.44 11.13 -3.36
C SER A 5 3.61 12.43 -4.13
N CYS A 6 3.54 13.56 -3.43
CA CYS A 6 3.67 14.89 -4.01
C CYS A 6 5.14 15.16 -4.36
N PRO A 7 5.51 15.39 -5.64
CA PRO A 7 6.90 15.57 -6.04
C PRO A 7 7.55 16.87 -5.51
N GLY A 8 6.77 17.79 -4.94
CA GLY A 8 7.28 19.03 -4.36
C GLY A 8 7.49 19.00 -2.84
N CYS A 9 6.86 18.09 -2.11
CA CYS A 9 6.94 18.08 -0.64
C CYS A 9 6.86 16.69 0.01
N ASP A 10 6.88 15.62 -0.79
CA ASP A 10 6.80 14.22 -0.38
C ASP A 10 5.60 13.84 0.49
N ARG A 11 4.59 14.72 0.57
CA ARG A 11 3.34 14.46 1.27
C ARG A 11 2.42 13.57 0.43
N LYS A 12 1.53 12.87 1.12
CA LYS A 12 0.50 12.01 0.52
C LYS A 12 -0.42 12.83 -0.38
N MET A 13 -0.64 12.37 -1.61
CA MET A 13 -1.63 12.98 -2.51
C MET A 13 -2.98 12.29 -2.37
N LEU A 14 -4.05 13.05 -2.59
CA LEU A 14 -5.42 12.54 -2.62
C LEU A 14 -5.83 12.24 -4.05
N ILE A 15 -6.53 11.14 -4.27
CA ILE A 15 -7.15 10.84 -5.55
C ILE A 15 -8.44 11.68 -5.60
N THR A 16 -8.57 12.55 -6.60
CA THR A 16 -9.71 13.48 -6.72
C THR A 16 -10.63 13.20 -7.91
N LYS A 17 -10.21 12.31 -8.81
CA LYS A 17 -10.90 11.99 -10.05
C LYS A 17 -10.63 10.55 -10.47
N LEU A 18 -11.71 9.81 -10.76
CA LEU A 18 -11.66 8.51 -11.42
C LEU A 18 -12.30 8.63 -12.81
N GLU A 19 -11.69 7.97 -13.80
CA GLU A 19 -12.15 7.99 -15.18
C GLU A 19 -12.16 6.57 -15.73
N CYS A 20 -13.32 6.11 -16.19
CA CYS A 20 -13.44 4.81 -16.84
C CYS A 20 -13.03 4.94 -18.31
N PRO A 21 -12.00 4.22 -18.79
CA PRO A 21 -11.55 4.31 -20.17
C PRO A 21 -12.54 3.72 -21.18
N THR A 22 -13.47 2.87 -20.74
CA THR A 22 -14.41 2.15 -21.63
C THR A 22 -15.71 2.93 -21.87
N CYS A 23 -16.29 3.50 -20.82
CA CYS A 23 -17.59 4.19 -20.89
C CYS A 23 -17.50 5.70 -20.61
N ASN A 24 -16.28 6.24 -20.44
CA ASN A 24 -16.00 7.66 -20.24
C ASN A 24 -16.67 8.30 -19.01
N ILE A 25 -17.19 7.50 -18.07
CA ILE A 25 -17.74 7.99 -16.81
C ILE A 25 -16.61 8.64 -16.00
N LYS A 26 -16.87 9.86 -15.54
CA LYS A 26 -15.96 10.66 -14.72
C LYS A 26 -16.60 10.87 -13.35
N ILE A 27 -15.95 10.34 -12.31
CA ILE A 27 -16.38 10.50 -10.93
C ILE A 27 -15.41 11.46 -10.26
N LYS A 28 -15.92 12.57 -9.74
CA LYS A 28 -15.15 13.53 -8.94
C LYS A 28 -15.53 13.39 -7.47
N GLY A 29 -14.54 13.44 -6.59
CA GLY A 29 -14.72 13.29 -5.16
C GLY A 29 -13.38 13.10 -4.48
N VAL A 30 -13.35 13.14 -3.14
CA VAL A 30 -12.13 12.79 -2.39
C VAL A 30 -12.15 11.28 -2.18
N PHE A 31 -11.29 10.56 -2.90
CA PHE A 31 -11.15 9.12 -2.77
C PHE A 31 -9.96 8.82 -1.86
N GLN A 32 -10.20 8.05 -0.79
CA GLN A 32 -9.10 7.49 -0.01
C GLN A 32 -8.49 6.34 -0.80
N SER A 33 -7.16 6.33 -0.95
CA SER A 33 -6.49 5.16 -1.49
C SER A 33 -6.60 4.01 -0.49
N HIS A 34 -6.71 2.78 -0.98
CA HIS A 34 -6.61 1.60 -0.14
C HIS A 34 -5.31 1.63 0.69
N ARG A 35 -5.31 1.03 1.88
CA ARG A 35 -4.15 0.98 2.81
C ARG A 35 -2.82 0.64 2.14
N PHE A 36 -2.84 -0.35 1.25
CA PHE A 36 -1.68 -0.80 0.48
C PHE A 36 -1.10 0.28 -0.45
N GLY A 37 -1.90 1.26 -0.88
CA GLY A 37 -1.45 2.39 -1.69
C GLY A 37 -0.47 3.33 -0.96
N TYR A 38 -0.33 3.19 0.35
CA TYR A 38 0.64 3.94 1.17
C TYR A 38 1.92 3.17 1.49
N LEU A 39 2.02 1.90 1.08
CA LEU A 39 3.25 1.14 1.22
C LEU A 39 4.30 1.64 0.22
N ASP A 40 5.56 1.52 0.62
CA ASP A 40 6.65 1.77 -0.32
C ASP A 40 6.66 0.70 -1.44
N LYS A 41 7.39 0.99 -2.52
CA LYS A 41 7.44 0.10 -3.68
C LYS A 41 8.01 -1.28 -3.34
N GLU A 42 9.04 -1.34 -2.51
CA GLU A 42 9.66 -2.61 -2.10
C GLU A 42 8.69 -3.46 -1.28
N SER A 43 7.95 -2.83 -0.35
CA SER A 43 6.90 -3.46 0.43
C SER A 43 5.77 -4.00 -0.45
N LEU A 44 5.35 -3.25 -1.48
CA LEU A 44 4.34 -3.68 -2.45
C LEU A 44 4.82 -4.88 -3.29
N ASP A 45 6.03 -4.79 -3.85
CA ASP A 45 6.61 -5.85 -4.67
C ASP A 45 6.80 -7.14 -3.85
N PHE A 46 7.15 -7.01 -2.56
CA PHE A 46 7.22 -8.13 -1.62
C PHE A 46 5.84 -8.76 -1.36
N ILE A 47 4.79 -7.97 -1.11
CA ILE A 47 3.44 -8.48 -0.89
C ILE A 47 2.92 -9.24 -2.11
N GLU A 48 3.15 -8.72 -3.32
CA GLU A 48 2.75 -9.39 -4.56
C GLU A 48 3.40 -10.78 -4.64
N THR A 49 4.71 -10.85 -4.41
CA THR A 49 5.45 -12.12 -4.37
C THR A 49 4.95 -13.03 -3.25
N PHE A 50 4.68 -12.49 -2.06
CA PHE A 50 4.16 -13.24 -0.92
C PHE A 50 2.81 -13.91 -1.25
N ILE A 51 1.89 -13.18 -1.88
CA ILE A 51 0.57 -13.67 -2.29
C ILE A 51 0.69 -14.73 -3.38
N LEU A 52 1.51 -14.49 -4.41
CA LEU A 52 1.74 -15.44 -5.50
C LEU A 52 2.36 -16.75 -4.99
N SER A 53 3.22 -16.66 -3.97
CA SER A 53 3.79 -17.80 -3.26
C SER A 53 2.89 -18.39 -2.17
N ARG A 54 1.64 -17.91 -2.01
CA ARG A 54 0.68 -18.35 -1.00
C ARG A 54 1.23 -18.30 0.44
N GLY A 55 2.14 -17.37 0.71
CA GLY A 55 2.84 -17.23 1.99
C GLY A 55 3.89 -18.31 2.28
N ASN A 56 4.23 -19.18 1.34
CA ASN A 56 5.29 -20.17 1.52
C ASN A 56 6.67 -19.50 1.49
N ILE A 57 7.32 -19.44 2.65
CA ILE A 57 8.63 -18.80 2.80
C ILE A 57 9.68 -19.41 1.86
N LYS A 58 9.68 -20.73 1.65
CA LYS A 58 10.66 -21.38 0.76
C LYS A 58 10.47 -20.97 -0.70
N ASP A 59 9.22 -20.74 -1.12
CA ASP A 59 8.93 -20.31 -2.48
C ASP A 59 9.28 -18.83 -2.66
N ILE A 60 9.12 -18.02 -1.61
CA ILE A 60 9.56 -16.62 -1.59
C ILE A 60 11.09 -16.51 -1.64
N GLU A 61 11.81 -17.32 -0.85
CA GLU A 61 13.28 -17.40 -0.89
C GLU A 61 13.78 -17.68 -2.30
N LYS A 62 13.15 -18.64 -2.99
CA LYS A 62 13.47 -18.98 -4.38
C LYS A 62 13.12 -17.87 -5.37
N ALA A 63 11.93 -17.27 -5.22
CA ALA A 63 11.45 -16.22 -6.12
C ALA A 63 12.30 -14.94 -6.03
N LEU A 64 12.77 -14.60 -4.83
CA LEU A 64 13.54 -13.38 -4.58
C LEU A 64 15.06 -13.62 -4.56
N GLY A 65 15.52 -14.88 -4.53
CA GLY A 65 16.94 -15.22 -4.44
C GLY A 65 17.59 -14.78 -3.12
N VAL A 66 16.83 -14.81 -2.02
CA VAL A 66 17.28 -14.32 -0.70
C VAL A 66 17.17 -15.39 0.38
N SER A 67 17.91 -15.20 1.48
CA SER A 67 17.87 -16.10 2.63
C SER A 67 16.59 -15.95 3.46
N TYR A 68 16.23 -17.01 4.20
CA TYR A 68 15.12 -17.00 5.16
C TYR A 68 15.13 -15.79 6.13
N PRO A 69 16.25 -15.42 6.77
CA PRO A 69 16.31 -14.20 7.58
C PRO A 69 15.90 -12.94 6.81
N THR A 70 16.32 -12.82 5.55
CA THR A 70 15.97 -11.69 4.68
C THR A 70 14.48 -11.65 4.37
N VAL A 71 13.85 -12.81 4.09
CA VAL A 71 12.40 -12.88 3.88
C VAL A 71 11.67 -12.43 5.13
N LYS A 72 12.10 -12.90 6.31
CA LYS A 72 11.50 -12.53 7.58
C LYS A 72 11.63 -11.03 7.85
N THR A 73 12.81 -10.44 7.66
CA THR A 73 13.00 -8.99 7.82
C THR A 73 12.10 -8.17 6.89
N LYS A 74 11.92 -8.60 5.63
CA LYS A 74 11.01 -7.94 4.68
C LYS A 74 9.55 -8.07 5.13
N LEU A 75 9.14 -9.24 5.62
CA LEU A 75 7.80 -9.45 6.16
C LEU A 75 7.53 -8.56 7.39
N ASP A 76 8.47 -8.52 8.33
CA ASP A 76 8.37 -7.70 9.55
C ASP A 76 8.29 -6.20 9.21
N LYS A 77 9.06 -5.74 8.20
CA LYS A 77 8.99 -4.37 7.67
C LYS A 77 7.57 -4.06 7.17
N VAL A 78 7.01 -4.91 6.31
CA VAL A 78 5.66 -4.73 5.76
C VAL A 78 4.60 -4.71 6.86
N ILE A 79 4.68 -5.61 7.84
CA ILE A 79 3.77 -5.65 8.98
C ILE A 79 3.83 -4.32 9.75
N THR A 80 5.03 -3.84 10.05
CA THR A 80 5.24 -2.58 10.77
C THR A 80 4.64 -1.39 10.01
N GLU A 81 4.81 -1.33 8.68
CA GLU A 81 4.22 -0.27 7.86
C GLU A 81 2.69 -0.32 7.88
N LEU A 82 2.10 -1.51 7.76
CA LEU A 82 0.65 -1.71 7.80
C LEU A 82 0.05 -1.35 9.16
N GLU A 83 0.70 -1.72 10.26
CA GLU A 83 0.29 -1.34 11.62
C GLU A 83 0.33 0.18 11.80
N ARG A 84 1.41 0.82 11.32
CA ARG A 84 1.52 2.29 11.33
C ARG A 84 0.39 2.93 10.54
N ILE A 85 0.09 2.45 9.33
CA ILE A 85 -1.02 2.95 8.50
C ILE A 85 -2.36 2.75 9.20
N LYS A 86 -2.61 1.58 9.81
CA LYS A 86 -3.83 1.28 10.55
C LYS A 86 -4.05 2.26 11.71
N SER A 87 -3.01 2.53 12.50
CA SER A 87 -3.08 3.48 13.61
C SER A 87 -3.36 4.93 13.17
N LEU A 88 -2.92 5.32 11.96
CA LEU A 88 -3.18 6.64 11.38
C LEU A 88 -4.63 6.79 10.92
N GLU A 89 -5.27 5.71 10.47
CA GLU A 89 -6.67 5.72 10.07
C GLU A 89 -7.62 5.74 11.28
N GLU A 90 -7.33 4.96 12.32
CA GLU A 90 -8.11 4.95 13.57
C GLU A 90 -8.17 6.34 14.21
N LYS A 91 -7.09 7.13 14.10
CA LYS A 91 -7.06 8.53 14.55
C LYS A 91 -7.83 9.51 13.66
N ASN A 92 -7.99 9.21 12.36
CA ASN A 92 -8.72 10.08 11.43
C ASN A 92 -10.25 9.88 11.49
N ILE A 93 -10.72 8.71 11.94
CA ILE A 93 -12.16 8.42 12.11
C ILE A 93 -12.78 9.28 13.24
N GLN A 94 -11.98 9.74 14.19
CA GLN A 94 -12.43 10.63 15.28
C GLN A 94 -12.79 12.06 14.83
N ILE A 95 -12.50 12.47 13.58
CA ILE A 95 -12.70 13.84 13.09
C ILE A 95 -13.99 13.97 12.24
N THR A 96 -14.60 12.86 11.80
CA THR A 96 -15.81 12.88 10.94
C THR A 96 -17.14 12.77 11.69
N SER A 97 -17.17 12.95 13.02
CA SER A 97 -18.41 12.90 13.82
C SER A 97 -19.04 14.26 14.13
N GLU A 98 -18.59 15.35 13.49
CA GLU A 98 -19.21 16.68 13.62
C GLU A 98 -19.52 17.27 12.24
N VAL A 99 -20.53 16.72 11.56
CA VAL A 99 -21.41 17.45 10.62
C VAL A 99 -22.83 16.92 10.77
#